data_AF-A0A8J8FK02-F1
#
_entry.id   AF-A0A8J8FK02-F1
#
_cell.length_a   1.000
_cell.length_b   1.000
_cell.length_c   1.000
_cell.angle_alpha   90.00
_cell.angle_beta   90.00
_cell.angle_gamma   90.00
#
_symmetry.space_group_name_H-M   'P 1'
#
loop_
_entity.id
_entity.type
_entity.pdbx_description
1 polymer ?
#
loop_
_entity_poly.entity_id
_entity_poly.type
_entity_poly.pdbx_seq_one_letter_code
_entity_poly.pdbx_strand_id
1 'polypeptide(L)'
;MDKLKAILLLLLVFILTVVIAFYFENNYRVLVRHFFNFFQGAKIKFIAKDFHLFASPYMLAAFGLFSVSLTVLLYGQSKRRRLIYLSLTILLFFITTFVSTYIDSTGYVDECTACQDGVRRLHYNEINYDFHFITSLVIGLLPLLWTFLKKQISKRRQRKPSGIPP
;
A
#
# COMPACT_ATOMS: atom_id res chain seq x y z
N MET A 1 -25.53 -14.80 -0.66
CA MET A 1 -24.78 -14.90 0.61
C MET A 1 -25.51 -14.06 1.62
N ASP A 2 -25.96 -14.66 2.71
CA ASP A 2 -26.67 -13.94 3.78
C ASP A 2 -25.75 -12.84 4.33
N LYS A 3 -26.31 -11.70 4.72
CA LYS A 3 -25.53 -10.55 5.23
C LYS A 3 -24.56 -10.98 6.36
N LEU A 4 -25.01 -11.88 7.22
CA LEU A 4 -24.20 -12.46 8.30
C LEU A 4 -22.98 -13.24 7.78
N LYS A 5 -23.17 -14.10 6.77
CA LYS A 5 -22.07 -14.88 6.15
C LYS A 5 -21.05 -13.96 5.48
N ALA A 6 -21.52 -12.86 4.88
CA ALA A 6 -20.64 -11.86 4.28
C ALA A 6 -19.77 -11.15 5.32
N ILE A 7 -20.37 -10.72 6.44
CA ILE A 7 -19.65 -10.07 7.53
C ILE A 7 -18.61 -11.02 8.14
N LEU A 8 -19.01 -12.26 8.41
CA LEU A 8 -18.11 -13.27 8.98
C LEU A 8 -16.93 -13.58 8.06
N LEU A 9 -17.17 -13.64 6.74
CA LEU A 9 -16.10 -13.79 5.75
C LEU A 9 -15.12 -12.61 5.76
N LEU A 10 -15.62 -11.36 5.79
CA LEU A 10 -14.76 -10.17 5.81
C LEU A 10 -13.92 -10.08 7.09
N LEU A 11 -14.51 -10.45 8.23
CA LEU A 11 -13.81 -10.49 9.50
C LEU A 11 -12.71 -11.57 9.51
N LEU A 12 -13.01 -12.75 8.96
CA LEU A 12 -12.02 -13.81 8.80
C LEU A 12 -10.87 -13.38 7.87
N VAL A 13 -11.18 -12.73 6.75
CA VAL A 13 -10.17 -12.19 5.83
C VAL A 13 -9.29 -11.16 6.56
N PHE A 14 -9.88 -10.25 7.33
CA PHE A 14 -9.14 -9.24 8.08
C PHE A 14 -8.16 -9.87 9.09
N ILE A 15 -8.63 -10.83 9.91
CA ILE A 15 -7.78 -11.48 10.91
C ILE A 15 -6.64 -12.24 10.23
N LEU A 16 -6.95 -13.01 9.19
CA LEU A 16 -5.94 -13.79 8.46
C LEU A 16 -4.88 -12.88 7.84
N THR A 17 -5.27 -11.77 7.24
CA THR A 17 -4.33 -10.88 6.57
C THR A 17 -3.51 -10.06 7.56
N VAL A 18 -4.04 -9.71 8.74
CA VAL A 18 -3.26 -9.12 9.83
C VAL A 18 -2.15 -10.07 10.30
N VAL A 19 -2.45 -11.37 10.46
CA VAL A 19 -1.43 -12.37 10.79
C VAL A 19 -0.37 -12.45 9.71
N ILE A 20 -0.76 -12.45 8.43
CA ILE A 20 0.19 -12.44 7.31
C ILE A 20 1.03 -11.15 7.30
N ALA A 21 0.42 -9.99 7.57
CA ALA A 21 1.11 -8.71 7.61
C ALA A 21 2.24 -8.69 8.65
N PHE A 22 2.02 -9.33 9.80
CA PHE A 22 3.03 -9.47 10.84
C PHE A 22 4.32 -10.12 10.33
N TYR A 23 4.21 -11.19 9.54
CA TYR A 23 5.36 -11.85 8.93
C TYR A 23 5.91 -11.09 7.71
N PHE A 24 5.05 -10.41 6.97
CA PHE A 24 5.43 -9.66 5.77
C PHE A 24 6.23 -8.40 6.10
N GLU A 25 5.96 -7.74 7.24
CA GLU A 25 6.57 -6.47 7.63
C GLU A 25 8.09 -6.47 7.56
N ASN A 26 8.72 -7.48 8.14
CA ASN A 26 10.18 -7.54 8.18
C ASN A 26 10.77 -7.61 6.76
N ASN A 27 10.14 -8.38 5.88
CA ASN A 27 10.54 -8.47 4.47
C ASN A 27 10.35 -7.13 3.75
N TYR A 28 9.26 -6.42 4.02
CA TYR A 28 9.02 -5.10 3.46
C TYR A 28 10.07 -4.07 3.91
N ARG A 29 10.44 -4.06 5.21
CA ARG A 29 11.49 -3.18 5.74
C ARG A 29 12.85 -3.48 5.09
N VAL A 30 13.17 -4.76 4.86
CA VAL A 30 14.38 -5.15 4.12
C VAL A 30 14.34 -4.64 2.67
N LEU A 31 13.20 -4.78 1.98
CA LEU A 31 13.03 -4.29 0.61
C LEU A 31 13.23 -2.77 0.51
N VAL A 32 12.62 -1.99 1.41
CA VAL A 32 12.77 -0.52 1.45
C VAL A 32 14.23 -0.13 1.66
N ARG A 33 14.93 -0.78 2.60
CA ARG A 33 16.36 -0.52 2.84
C ARG A 33 17.22 -0.89 1.64
N HIS A 34 16.88 -1.96 0.95
CA HIS A 34 17.55 -2.33 -0.28
C HIS A 34 17.39 -1.24 -1.35
N PHE A 35 16.20 -0.67 -1.50
CA PHE A 35 15.97 0.46 -2.40
C PHE A 35 16.74 1.73 -2.01
N PHE A 36 16.79 2.07 -0.72
CA PHE A 36 17.60 3.20 -0.24
C PHE A 36 19.08 3.04 -0.63
N ASN A 37 19.65 1.86 -0.37
CA ASN A 37 21.03 1.56 -0.76
C ASN A 37 21.21 1.51 -2.28
N PHE A 38 20.21 1.02 -3.02
CA PHE A 38 20.25 0.96 -4.48
C PHE A 38 20.29 2.36 -5.10
N PHE A 39 19.51 3.31 -4.58
CA PHE A 39 19.45 4.68 -5.12
C PHE A 39 20.63 5.55 -4.72
N GLN A 40 21.03 5.53 -3.45
CA GLN A 40 22.01 6.48 -2.91
C GLN A 40 23.38 5.86 -2.64
N GLY A 41 23.51 4.54 -2.77
CA GLY A 41 24.78 3.82 -2.68
C GLY A 41 25.55 4.18 -1.41
N ALA A 42 26.77 4.71 -1.60
CA ALA A 42 27.66 5.07 -0.50
C ALA A 42 27.26 6.35 0.27
N LYS A 43 26.28 7.13 -0.22
CA LYS A 43 25.84 8.37 0.41
C LYS A 43 24.98 8.15 1.64
N ILE A 44 24.32 6.99 1.75
CA ILE A 44 23.55 6.60 2.95
C ILE A 44 24.25 5.43 3.62
N LYS A 45 24.57 5.59 4.91
CA LYS A 45 25.09 4.49 5.74
C LYS A 45 24.14 4.24 6.90
N PHE A 46 23.60 3.03 6.95
CA PHE A 46 22.77 2.60 8.06
C PHE A 46 23.64 2.33 9.30
N ILE A 47 23.28 2.94 10.43
CA ILE A 47 23.95 2.79 11.72
C ILE A 47 23.01 2.23 12.79
N ALA A 48 23.59 1.72 13.88
CA ALA A 48 22.94 1.01 14.98
C ALA A 48 22.33 -0.35 14.60
N LYS A 49 21.74 -1.05 15.57
CA LYS A 49 21.00 -2.30 15.31
C LYS A 49 19.58 -1.98 14.88
N ASP A 50 19.03 -2.82 14.00
CA ASP A 50 17.60 -2.80 13.65
C ASP A 50 16.77 -3.28 14.85
N PHE A 51 16.40 -2.35 15.74
CA PHE A 51 15.55 -2.63 16.89
C PHE A 51 14.09 -2.44 16.50
N HIS A 52 13.45 -3.54 16.10
CA HIS A 52 12.04 -3.58 15.75
C HIS A 52 11.40 -4.87 16.25
N LEU A 53 11.07 -4.90 17.54
CA LEU A 53 10.56 -6.08 18.22
C LEU A 53 9.10 -6.42 17.88
N PHE A 54 8.30 -5.41 17.50
CA PHE A 54 6.87 -5.56 17.25
C PHE A 54 6.49 -4.88 15.95
N ALA A 55 5.69 -5.57 15.15
CA ALA A 55 5.06 -5.04 13.95
C ALA A 55 4.34 -3.72 14.21
N SER A 56 4.45 -2.76 13.29
CA SER A 56 3.75 -1.49 13.41
C SER A 56 2.23 -1.72 13.38
N PRO A 57 1.48 -1.25 14.40
CA PRO A 57 0.02 -1.42 14.42
C PRO A 57 -0.65 -0.72 13.23
N TYR A 58 -0.04 0.36 12.71
CA TYR A 58 -0.54 1.06 11.53
C TYR A 58 -0.40 0.20 10.27
N MET A 59 0.75 -0.44 10.09
CA MET A 59 0.99 -1.32 8.95
C MET A 59 0.05 -2.53 8.95
N LEU A 60 -0.12 -3.16 10.12
CA LEU A 60 -1.05 -4.27 10.33
C LEU A 60 -2.50 -3.88 10.01
N ALA A 61 -2.97 -2.79 10.60
CA ALA A 61 -4.34 -2.32 10.41
C ALA A 61 -4.59 -1.92 8.94
N ALA A 62 -3.65 -1.21 8.31
CA ALA A 62 -3.75 -0.80 6.93
C ALA A 62 -3.81 -1.99 5.96
N PHE A 63 -3.00 -3.03 6.18
CA PHE A 63 -3.04 -4.23 5.34
C PHE A 63 -4.33 -5.02 5.52
N GLY A 64 -4.84 -5.12 6.76
CA GLY A 64 -6.13 -5.71 7.06
C GLY A 64 -7.27 -5.00 6.33
N LEU A 65 -7.36 -3.67 6.48
CA LEU A 65 -8.37 -2.84 5.83
C LEU A 65 -8.26 -2.86 4.31
N PHE A 66 -7.04 -2.81 3.77
CA PHE A 66 -6.78 -2.95 2.34
C PHE A 66 -7.32 -4.29 1.81
N SER A 67 -7.05 -5.40 2.51
CA SER A 67 -7.48 -6.73 2.08
C SER A 67 -9.00 -6.89 2.09
N VAL A 68 -9.67 -6.35 3.11
CA VAL A 68 -11.14 -6.29 3.18
C VAL A 68 -11.68 -5.46 2.02
N SER A 69 -11.12 -4.28 1.79
CA SER A 69 -11.54 -3.37 0.71
C SER A 69 -11.36 -4.01 -0.66
N LEU A 70 -10.21 -4.63 -0.90
CA LEU A 70 -9.90 -5.37 -2.13
C LEU A 70 -10.90 -6.53 -2.34
N THR A 71 -11.20 -7.28 -1.28
CA THR A 71 -12.18 -8.38 -1.33
C THR A 71 -13.56 -7.87 -1.73
N VAL A 72 -14.04 -6.79 -1.12
CA VAL A 72 -15.33 -6.16 -1.44
C VAL A 72 -15.36 -5.64 -2.88
N LEU A 73 -14.30 -4.96 -3.34
CA LEU A 73 -14.24 -4.39 -4.69
C LEU A 73 -14.15 -5.45 -5.79
N LEU A 74 -13.54 -6.61 -5.49
CA LEU A 74 -13.47 -7.76 -6.38
C LEU A 74 -14.72 -8.64 -6.32
N TYR A 75 -15.52 -8.53 -5.25
CA TYR A 75 -16.76 -9.26 -5.08
C TYR A 75 -17.77 -8.86 -6.18
N GLY A 76 -18.06 -9.80 -7.08
CA GLY A 76 -18.94 -9.58 -8.24
C GLY A 76 -18.22 -9.25 -9.56
N GLN A 77 -16.89 -9.18 -9.59
CA GLN A 77 -16.12 -9.16 -10.84
C GLN A 77 -15.95 -10.59 -11.39
N SER A 78 -15.79 -10.74 -12.71
CA SER A 78 -15.47 -12.02 -13.36
C SER A 78 -14.05 -12.48 -13.03
N LYS A 79 -13.77 -13.80 -13.06
CA LYS A 79 -12.45 -14.38 -12.69
C LYS A 79 -11.29 -13.70 -13.44
N ARG A 80 -11.42 -13.53 -14.77
CA ARG A 80 -10.40 -12.86 -15.60
C ARG A 80 -10.14 -11.41 -15.16
N ARG A 81 -11.19 -10.64 -14.88
CA ARG A 81 -11.05 -9.26 -14.39
C ARG A 81 -10.43 -9.21 -12.99
N ARG A 82 -10.77 -10.16 -12.12
CA ARG A 82 -10.15 -10.25 -10.79
C ARG A 82 -8.65 -10.43 -10.88
N LEU A 83 -8.17 -11.36 -11.72
CA LEU A 83 -6.74 -11.56 -11.93
C LEU A 83 -6.06 -10.30 -12.46
N ILE A 84 -6.65 -9.64 -13.47
CA ILE A 84 -6.08 -8.40 -14.03
C ILE A 84 -5.96 -7.31 -12.94
N TYR A 85 -7.01 -7.08 -12.15
CA TYR A 85 -6.97 -6.06 -11.09
C TYR A 85 -6.01 -6.44 -9.96
N LEU A 86 -5.94 -7.71 -9.57
CA LEU A 86 -4.97 -8.16 -8.56
C LEU A 86 -3.53 -7.94 -9.04
N SER A 87 -3.20 -8.37 -10.26
CA SER A 87 -1.88 -8.16 -10.86
C SER A 87 -1.53 -6.67 -10.94
N LEU A 88 -2.50 -5.84 -11.34
CA LEU A 88 -2.29 -4.41 -11.48
C LEU A 88 -2.12 -3.72 -10.11
N THR A 89 -2.88 -4.12 -9.10
CA THR A 89 -2.72 -3.63 -7.72
C THR A 89 -1.36 -4.00 -7.14
N ILE A 90 -0.91 -5.25 -7.35
CA ILE A 90 0.42 -5.70 -6.90
C ILE A 90 1.52 -4.93 -7.63
N LEU A 91 1.40 -4.77 -8.95
CA LEU A 91 2.36 -4.01 -9.75
C LEU A 91 2.46 -2.55 -9.29
N LEU A 92 1.32 -1.88 -9.10
CA LEU A 92 1.28 -0.52 -8.60
C LEU A 92 1.85 -0.40 -7.20
N PHE A 93 1.57 -1.36 -6.31
CA PHE A 93 2.15 -1.37 -4.97
C PHE A 93 3.69 -1.33 -5.02
N PHE A 94 4.31 -2.19 -5.82
CA PHE A 94 5.78 -2.21 -5.95
C PHE A 94 6.34 -0.97 -6.65
N ILE A 95 5.69 -0.49 -7.72
CA ILE A 95 6.10 0.74 -8.40
C ILE A 95 6.04 1.93 -7.44
N THR A 96 4.96 2.07 -6.67
CA THR A 96 4.82 3.15 -5.69
C THR A 96 5.83 3.03 -4.56
N THR A 97 6.11 1.82 -4.06
CA THR A 97 7.17 1.63 -3.07
C THR A 97 8.52 2.06 -3.64
N PHE A 98 8.85 1.64 -4.87
CA PHE A 98 10.10 2.02 -5.53
C PHE A 98 10.22 3.54 -5.73
N VAL A 99 9.18 4.20 -6.24
CA VAL A 99 9.20 5.66 -6.47
C VAL A 99 9.21 6.45 -5.15
N SER A 100 8.41 6.05 -4.16
CA SER A 100 8.36 6.75 -2.88
C SER A 100 9.68 6.63 -2.13
N THR A 101 10.32 5.46 -2.15
CA THR A 101 11.65 5.26 -1.53
C THR A 101 12.75 6.02 -2.28
N TYR A 102 12.66 6.16 -3.61
CA TYR A 102 13.55 7.04 -4.37
C TYR A 102 13.45 8.49 -3.91
N ILE A 103 12.23 9.03 -3.84
CA ILE A 103 11.97 10.41 -3.42
C ILE A 103 12.49 10.62 -1.99
N ASP A 104 12.14 9.73 -1.07
CA ASP A 104 12.50 9.86 0.34
C ASP A 104 14.02 9.74 0.57
N SER A 105 14.66 8.75 -0.04
CA SER A 105 16.12 8.61 0.04
C SER A 105 16.87 9.82 -0.55
N THR A 106 16.32 10.47 -1.56
CA THR A 106 16.88 11.70 -2.14
C THR A 106 16.71 12.88 -1.18
N GLY A 107 15.53 13.02 -0.57
CA GLY A 107 15.27 14.03 0.46
C GLY A 107 16.26 13.95 1.62
N TYR A 108 16.53 12.75 2.14
CA TYR A 108 17.53 12.56 3.20
C TYR A 108 18.96 12.97 2.80
N VAL A 109 19.33 12.83 1.53
CA VAL A 109 20.65 13.24 1.03
C VAL A 109 20.71 14.75 0.82
N ASP A 110 19.64 15.35 0.30
CA ASP A 110 19.55 16.80 0.06
C ASP A 110 19.56 17.59 1.38
N GLU A 111 18.86 17.09 2.41
CA GLU A 111 18.95 17.62 3.77
C GLU A 111 20.36 17.53 4.37
N CYS A 112 21.17 16.61 3.86
CA CYS A 112 22.54 16.35 4.32
C CYS A 112 23.60 17.19 3.58
N THR A 113 23.20 18.20 2.80
CA THR A 113 24.11 19.15 2.13
C THR A 113 25.04 19.92 3.11
N ALA A 114 24.82 19.84 4.43
CA ALA A 114 25.71 20.35 5.49
C ALA A 114 26.41 19.26 6.34
N CYS A 115 26.29 17.97 5.99
CA CYS A 115 26.94 16.89 6.74
C CYS A 115 28.45 16.84 6.46
N GLN A 116 29.25 16.58 7.50
CA GLN A 116 30.67 16.28 7.35
C GLN A 116 30.84 15.06 6.43
N ASP A 117 31.63 15.22 5.36
CA ASP A 117 31.99 14.22 4.34
C ASP A 117 30.90 13.83 3.31
N GLY A 118 29.73 14.48 3.28
CA GLY A 118 28.69 14.21 2.28
C GLY A 118 28.02 12.83 2.40
N VAL A 119 28.21 12.15 3.55
CA VAL A 119 27.59 10.85 3.86
C VAL A 119 26.57 11.02 4.97
N ARG A 120 25.31 10.72 4.68
CA ARG A 120 24.23 10.67 5.67
C ARG A 120 24.31 9.36 6.44
N ARG A 121 24.50 9.46 7.76
CA ARG A 121 24.31 8.32 8.67
C ARG A 121 22.84 8.29 9.07
N LEU A 122 22.17 7.18 8.81
CA LEU A 122 20.75 7.02 9.08
C LEU A 122 20.55 5.86 10.05
N HIS A 123 19.75 6.05 11.10
CA HIS A 123 19.34 4.92 11.92
C HIS A 123 18.29 4.08 11.17
N TYR A 124 18.31 2.76 11.38
CA TYR A 124 17.33 1.86 10.74
C TYR A 124 15.87 2.21 11.02
N ASN A 125 15.59 2.86 12.16
CA ASN A 125 14.25 3.25 12.60
C ASN A 125 13.87 4.69 12.19
N GLU A 126 14.78 5.45 11.57
CA GLU A 126 14.46 6.79 11.06
C GLU A 126 13.64 6.75 9.77
N ILE A 127 13.73 5.65 9.00
CA ILE A 127 12.90 5.49 7.80
C ILE A 127 11.45 5.27 8.22
N ASN A 128 10.55 6.06 7.62
CA ASN A 128 9.11 5.90 7.81
C ASN A 128 8.54 4.79 6.91
N TYR A 129 8.78 3.53 7.30
CA TYR A 129 8.29 2.37 6.54
C TYR A 129 6.76 2.34 6.39
N ASP A 130 6.04 2.77 7.43
CA ASP A 130 4.58 2.84 7.44
C ASP A 130 4.06 3.76 6.34
N PHE A 131 4.70 4.92 6.15
CA PHE A 131 4.34 5.85 5.10
C PHE A 131 4.47 5.21 3.71
N HIS A 132 5.61 4.59 3.39
CA HIS A 132 5.82 3.92 2.11
C HIS A 132 4.80 2.79 1.88
N PHE A 133 4.53 2.00 2.92
CA PHE A 133 3.63 0.87 2.83
C PHE A 133 2.19 1.32 2.59
N ILE A 134 1.69 2.22 3.43
CA ILE A 134 0.29 2.68 3.38
C ILE A 134 0.03 3.44 2.08
N THR A 135 0.93 4.33 1.66
CA THR A 135 0.79 5.05 0.39
C THR A 135 0.75 4.09 -0.80
N SER A 136 1.59 3.05 -0.79
CA SER A 136 1.60 2.02 -1.83
C SER A 136 0.30 1.20 -1.86
N LEU A 137 -0.27 0.86 -0.69
CA LEU A 137 -1.58 0.20 -0.62
C LEU A 137 -2.71 1.08 -1.18
N VAL A 138 -2.73 2.36 -0.81
CA VAL A 138 -3.75 3.32 -1.28
C VAL A 138 -3.66 3.48 -2.80
N ILE A 139 -2.47 3.70 -3.34
CA ILE A 139 -2.26 3.85 -4.79
C ILE A 139 -2.61 2.55 -5.53
N GLY A 140 -2.25 1.39 -4.98
CA GLY A 140 -2.63 0.09 -5.53
C GLY A 140 -4.14 -0.14 -5.65
N LEU A 141 -4.96 0.47 -4.79
CA LEU A 141 -6.43 0.38 -4.86
C LEU A 141 -7.09 1.34 -5.86
N LEU A 142 -6.41 2.42 -6.27
CA LEU A 142 -7.00 3.46 -7.14
C LEU A 142 -7.70 2.91 -8.39
N PRO A 143 -7.15 1.96 -9.15
CA PRO A 143 -7.78 1.43 -10.35
C PRO A 143 -9.12 0.72 -10.06
N LEU A 144 -9.18 -0.01 -8.94
CA LEU A 144 -10.39 -0.67 -8.48
C LEU A 144 -11.44 0.34 -8.01
N LEU A 145 -11.02 1.32 -7.21
CA LEU A 145 -11.89 2.40 -6.74
C LEU A 145 -12.47 3.18 -7.92
N TRP A 146 -11.64 3.55 -8.90
CA TRP A 146 -12.08 4.26 -10.10
C TRP A 146 -13.14 3.48 -10.87
N THR A 147 -12.91 2.18 -11.10
CA THR A 147 -13.87 1.35 -11.84
C THR A 147 -15.18 1.14 -11.07
N PHE A 148 -15.11 1.03 -9.75
CA PHE A 148 -16.28 0.94 -8.89
C PHE A 148 -17.11 2.23 -8.94
N LEU A 149 -16.46 3.40 -8.79
CA LEU A 149 -17.10 4.71 -8.86
C LEU A 149 -17.76 4.94 -10.22
N LYS A 150 -17.06 4.62 -11.33
CA LYS A 150 -17.61 4.74 -12.69
C LYS A 150 -18.89 3.90 -12.87
N LYS A 151 -18.91 2.67 -12.34
CA LYS A 151 -20.11 1.81 -12.38
C LYS A 151 -21.27 2.39 -11.56
N GLN A 152 -21.00 2.95 -10.39
CA GLN A 152 -22.04 3.57 -9.54
C GLN A 152 -22.65 4.80 -10.21
N ILE A 153 -21.82 5.67 -10.82
CA ILE A 153 -22.28 6.86 -11.54
C ILE A 153 -23.16 6.46 -12.74
N SER A 154 -22.76 5.45 -13.52
CA SER A 154 -23.53 4.95 -14.65
C SER A 154 -24.91 4.39 -14.22
N LYS A 155 -24.95 3.59 -13.15
CA LYS A 155 -26.22 3.08 -12.59
C LYS A 155 -27.15 4.20 -12.10
N ARG A 156 -26.61 5.25 -11.49
CA ARG A 156 -27.39 6.42 -11.06
C ARG A 156 -28.00 7.17 -12.24
N ARG A 157 -27.26 7.34 -13.35
CA ARG A 157 -27.77 7.99 -14.57
C ARG A 157 -28.94 7.24 -15.20
N GLN A 158 -28.89 5.90 -15.22
CA GLN A 158 -29.98 5.08 -15.76
C GLN A 158 -31.26 5.08 -14.90
N ARG A 159 -31.16 5.47 -13.62
CA ARG A 159 -32.32 5.55 -12.71
C ARG A 159 -33.04 6.91 -12.74
N LYS A 160 -32.50 7.92 -13.46
CA LYS A 160 -33.22 9.18 -13.66
C LYS A 160 -34.31 8.93 -14.71
N PRO A 161 -35.62 9.04 -14.38
CA PRO A 161 -36.66 8.85 -15.37
C PRO A 161 -36.51 9.91 -16.45
N SER A 162 -36.45 9.47 -17.71
CA SER A 162 -36.63 10.31 -18.89
C SER A 162 -38.08 10.80 -18.92
N GLY A 163 -38.35 11.88 -18.21
CA GLY A 163 -39.69 12.46 -18.13
C GLY A 163 -39.61 13.88 -17.59
N ILE A 164 -39.27 14.81 -18.48
CA ILE A 164 -39.81 16.18 -18.66
C ILE A 164 -39.25 16.62 -20.02
N PRO A 165 -40.05 16.60 -21.11
CA PRO A 165 -39.72 17.38 -22.29
C PRO A 165 -39.93 18.88 -22.03
N PRO A 166 -39.21 19.77 -22.75
CA PRO A 166 -39.32 21.21 -22.62
C PRO A 166 -40.70 21.75 -23.02
#